data_AF-U5EHN3-F1
#
_entry.id   AF-U5EHN3-F1
#
_cell.length_a   1.000
_cell.length_b   1.000
_cell.length_c   1.000
_cell.angle_alpha   90.00
_cell.angle_beta   90.00
_cell.angle_gamma   90.00
#
_symmetry.space_group_name_H-M   'P 1'
#
loop_
_entity.id
_entity.type
_entity.pdbx_description
1 polymer ?
#
loop_
_entity_poly.entity_id
_entity_poly.type
_entity_poly.pdbx_seq_one_letter_code
_entity_poly.pdbx_strand_id
1 'polypeptide(L)'
;MPALLGPSYGTILIPGSSVLARRIYELPRLLSAAVRQETTTVAVESATDSIAEAAGTAHELLDLAIRLRKEPRLYVLGELALEYQLTRPGPGRDQLVSLLEPLEEHPELIRTLAAMIRQSFDRKRSARRLCVHPNTIDYRMRRISALTGLPVAHASQWRLFAAYTARAFVRAERAHHLGAETR
;
A
#
# COMPACT_ATOMS: atom_id res chain seq x y z
N MET A 1 2.02 -29.86 -3.53
CA MET A 1 1.49 -28.50 -3.74
C MET A 1 2.24 -27.89 -4.91
N PRO A 2 1.55 -27.44 -5.97
CA PRO A 2 2.20 -26.70 -7.05
C PRO A 2 2.75 -25.38 -6.51
N ALA A 3 4.01 -25.08 -6.81
CA ALA A 3 4.63 -23.80 -6.49
C ALA A 3 5.49 -23.33 -7.67
N LEU A 4 5.40 -22.05 -7.99
CA LEU A 4 6.26 -21.36 -8.94
C LEU A 4 7.06 -20.33 -8.16
N LEU A 5 8.39 -20.49 -8.10
CA LEU A 5 9.28 -19.60 -7.36
C LEU A 5 10.18 -18.87 -8.35
N GLY A 6 10.06 -17.56 -8.39
CA GLY A 6 11.03 -16.67 -9.04
C GLY A 6 12.10 -16.20 -8.06
N PRO A 7 13.12 -15.47 -8.55
CA PRO A 7 14.23 -14.99 -7.73
C PRO A 7 13.81 -13.94 -6.68
N SER A 8 12.63 -13.32 -6.81
CA SER A 8 12.17 -12.25 -5.91
C SER A 8 10.75 -12.43 -5.37
N TYR A 9 9.97 -13.34 -5.93
CA TYR A 9 8.61 -13.65 -5.47
C TYR A 9 8.25 -15.09 -5.84
N GLY A 10 7.21 -15.62 -5.21
CA GLY A 10 6.72 -16.97 -5.47
C GLY A 10 5.21 -17.05 -5.37
N THR A 11 4.63 -18.05 -6.01
CA THR A 11 3.20 -18.36 -5.94
C THR A 11 3.04 -19.81 -5.51
N ILE A 12 2.19 -20.05 -4.51
CA ILE A 12 1.95 -21.36 -3.93
C ILE A 12 0.45 -21.63 -3.98
N LEU A 13 0.04 -22.74 -4.56
CA LEU A 13 -1.36 -23.17 -4.55
C LEU A 13 -1.63 -24.04 -3.33
N ILE A 14 -2.56 -23.58 -2.50
CA ILE A 14 -2.96 -24.22 -1.25
C ILE A 14 -4.36 -24.81 -1.40
N PRO A 15 -4.52 -26.15 -1.35
CA PRO A 15 -5.84 -26.76 -1.34
C PRO A 15 -6.66 -26.25 -0.15
N GLY A 16 -7.87 -25.74 -0.39
CA GLY A 16 -8.72 -25.13 0.65
C GLY A 16 -9.09 -26.09 1.80
N SER A 17 -9.14 -27.40 1.54
CA SER A 17 -9.38 -28.43 2.55
C SER A 17 -8.17 -28.77 3.42
N SER A 18 -6.98 -28.26 3.09
CA SER A 18 -5.75 -28.59 3.80
C SER A 18 -5.66 -27.90 5.17
N VAL A 19 -4.88 -28.51 6.08
CA VAL A 19 -4.52 -27.90 7.37
C VAL A 19 -3.82 -26.55 7.17
N LEU A 20 -3.04 -26.42 6.09
CA LEU A 20 -2.31 -25.21 5.78
C LEU A 20 -3.25 -24.04 5.44
N ALA A 21 -4.34 -24.30 4.69
CA ALA A 21 -5.35 -23.28 4.39
C ALA A 21 -6.00 -22.72 5.67
N ARG A 22 -6.28 -23.57 6.66
CA ARG A 22 -6.81 -23.15 7.96
C ARG A 22 -5.83 -22.30 8.78
N ARG A 23 -4.54 -22.38 8.48
CA ARG A 23 -3.45 -21.68 9.15
C ARG A 23 -2.77 -20.66 8.23
N ILE A 24 -3.49 -20.15 7.23
CA ILE A 24 -2.90 -19.24 6.23
C ILE A 24 -2.22 -18.02 6.87
N TYR A 25 -2.77 -17.50 7.98
CA TYR A 25 -2.20 -16.37 8.71
C TYR A 25 -0.90 -16.69 9.46
N GLU A 26 -0.55 -17.97 9.66
CA GLU A 26 0.74 -18.40 10.23
C GLU A 26 1.84 -18.47 9.17
N LEU A 27 1.48 -18.60 7.89
CA LEU A 27 2.43 -18.78 6.79
C LEU A 27 3.45 -17.67 6.62
N PRO A 28 3.11 -16.36 6.73
CA PRO A 28 4.10 -15.30 6.53
C PRO A 28 5.26 -15.43 7.53
N ARG A 29 4.95 -15.85 8.77
CA ARG A 29 5.96 -16.08 9.81
C ARG A 29 6.86 -17.27 9.45
N LEU A 30 6.28 -18.37 8.97
CA LEU A 30 7.03 -19.55 8.56
C LEU A 30 7.93 -19.26 7.35
N LEU A 31 7.39 -18.57 6.35
CA LEU A 31 8.12 -18.13 5.16
C LEU A 31 9.26 -17.20 5.55
N SER A 32 8.98 -16.19 6.39
CA SER A 32 10.00 -15.23 6.84
C SER A 32 11.14 -15.91 7.59
N ALA A 33 10.83 -16.93 8.40
CA ALA A 33 11.85 -17.73 9.09
C ALA A 33 12.70 -18.55 8.10
N ALA A 34 12.08 -19.14 7.07
CA ALA A 34 12.77 -19.94 6.07
C ALA A 34 13.71 -19.09 5.18
N VAL A 35 13.25 -17.91 4.75
CA VAL A 35 14.04 -17.01 3.88
C VAL A 35 14.94 -16.04 4.65
N ARG A 36 14.84 -16.03 5.99
CA ARG A 36 15.56 -15.12 6.90
C ARG A 36 15.34 -13.63 6.57
N GLN A 37 14.14 -13.30 6.08
CA GLN A 37 13.74 -11.94 5.73
C GLN A 37 12.25 -11.77 5.96
N GLU A 38 11.83 -10.60 6.45
CA GLU A 38 10.41 -10.27 6.55
C GLU A 38 9.74 -10.34 5.18
N THR A 39 8.68 -11.13 5.06
CA THR A 39 8.02 -11.42 3.77
C THR A 39 6.63 -10.81 3.72
N THR A 40 6.34 -10.05 2.67
CA THR A 40 4.97 -9.64 2.32
C THR A 40 4.33 -10.74 1.51
N THR A 41 3.11 -11.14 1.88
CA THR A 41 2.38 -12.22 1.22
C THR A 41 0.94 -11.79 0.95
N VAL A 42 0.34 -12.38 -0.09
CA VAL A 42 -1.07 -12.18 -0.41
C VAL A 42 -1.74 -13.54 -0.56
N ALA A 43 -2.96 -13.66 -0.07
CA ALA A 43 -3.82 -14.80 -0.34
C ALA A 43 -5.09 -14.34 -1.08
N VAL A 44 -5.45 -15.10 -2.11
CA VAL A 44 -6.71 -14.98 -2.84
C VAL A 44 -7.33 -16.38 -2.86
N GLU A 45 -8.54 -16.48 -2.33
CA GLU A 45 -9.32 -17.72 -2.39
C GLU A 45 -9.99 -17.83 -3.77
N SER A 46 -10.03 -19.04 -4.33
CA SER A 46 -10.56 -19.26 -5.66
C SER A 46 -11.03 -20.70 -5.87
N ALA A 47 -11.97 -20.88 -6.80
CA ALA A 47 -12.29 -22.19 -7.35
C ALA A 47 -11.18 -22.67 -8.31
N THR A 48 -11.10 -23.97 -8.55
CA THR A 48 -10.02 -24.58 -9.35
C THR A 48 -9.97 -24.06 -10.78
N ASP A 49 -11.12 -23.78 -11.39
CA ASP A 49 -11.24 -23.24 -12.75
C ASP A 49 -10.80 -21.76 -12.85
N SER A 50 -10.77 -21.06 -11.72
CA SER A 50 -10.47 -19.62 -11.61
C SER A 50 -9.08 -19.35 -11.02
N ILE A 51 -8.21 -20.37 -10.94
CA ILE A 51 -6.85 -20.26 -10.39
C ILE A 51 -6.01 -19.22 -11.15
N ALA A 52 -6.11 -19.17 -12.49
CA ALA A 52 -5.32 -18.25 -13.30
C ALA A 52 -5.67 -16.78 -13.01
N GLU A 53 -6.96 -16.46 -12.94
CA GLU A 53 -7.45 -15.12 -12.59
C GLU A 53 -7.06 -14.73 -11.15
N ALA A 54 -7.21 -15.67 -10.22
CA ALA A 54 -6.85 -15.45 -8.83
C ALA A 54 -5.34 -15.24 -8.64
N ALA A 55 -4.51 -15.94 -9.41
CA ALA A 55 -3.07 -15.73 -9.42
C ALA A 55 -2.71 -14.33 -9.93
N GLY A 56 -3.33 -13.88 -11.03
CA GLY A 56 -3.16 -12.50 -11.53
C GLY A 56 -3.56 -11.46 -10.48
N THR A 57 -4.72 -11.64 -9.83
CA THR A 57 -5.18 -10.78 -8.74
C THR A 57 -4.20 -10.77 -7.57
N ALA A 58 -3.67 -11.94 -7.17
CA ALA A 58 -2.69 -12.05 -6.10
C ALA A 58 -1.37 -11.32 -6.43
N HIS A 59 -0.92 -11.37 -7.69
CA HIS A 59 0.26 -10.63 -8.15
C HIS A 59 0.03 -9.11 -8.14
N GLU A 60 -1.12 -8.63 -8.62
CA GLU A 60 -1.47 -7.22 -8.57
C GLU A 60 -1.54 -6.69 -7.13
N LEU A 61 -2.15 -7.46 -6.22
CA LEU A 61 -2.22 -7.13 -4.80
C LEU A 61 -0.84 -7.15 -4.12
N LEU A 62 0.04 -8.07 -4.52
CA LEU A 62 1.39 -8.13 -3.98
C LEU A 62 2.22 -6.92 -4.46
N ASP A 63 2.15 -6.58 -5.74
CA ASP A 63 2.78 -5.38 -6.30
C ASP A 63 2.27 -4.11 -5.62
N LEU A 64 0.95 -4.00 -5.42
CA LEU A 64 0.31 -2.94 -4.65
C LEU A 64 0.89 -2.82 -3.23
N ALA A 65 0.95 -3.93 -2.49
CA ALA A 65 1.47 -3.94 -1.13
C ALA A 65 2.95 -3.51 -1.06
N ILE A 66 3.76 -3.98 -2.00
CA ILE A 66 5.19 -3.64 -2.11
C ILE A 66 5.36 -2.15 -2.44
N ARG A 67 4.70 -1.65 -3.49
CA ARG A 67 4.83 -0.25 -3.95
C ARG A 67 4.34 0.76 -2.91
N LEU A 68 3.28 0.42 -2.18
CA LEU A 68 2.77 1.24 -1.09
C LEU A 68 3.56 1.08 0.22
N ARG A 69 4.62 0.26 0.23
CA ARG A 69 5.47 -0.01 1.41
C ARG A 69 4.64 -0.40 2.63
N LYS A 70 3.70 -1.31 2.39
CA LYS A 70 2.90 -1.97 3.43
C LYS A 70 3.82 -2.77 4.36
N GLU A 71 3.37 -2.99 5.58
CA GLU A 71 4.14 -3.77 6.55
C GLU A 71 4.21 -5.23 6.09
N PRO A 72 5.34 -5.92 6.27
CA PRO A 72 5.43 -7.34 5.91
C PRO A 72 4.46 -8.20 6.73
N ARG A 73 3.39 -8.67 6.09
CA ARG A 73 2.41 -9.62 6.65
C ARG A 73 1.63 -10.30 5.52
N LEU A 74 0.64 -11.12 5.89
CA LEU A 74 -0.39 -11.57 4.96
C LEU A 74 -1.40 -10.46 4.71
N TYR A 75 -1.74 -10.22 3.46
CA TYR A 75 -2.87 -9.42 3.03
C TYR A 75 -3.87 -10.27 2.25
N VAL A 76 -5.14 -9.92 2.37
CA VAL A 76 -6.21 -10.43 1.51
C VAL A 76 -6.87 -9.27 0.76
N LEU A 77 -7.58 -9.56 -0.33
CA LEU A 77 -8.26 -8.54 -1.15
C LEU A 77 -9.13 -7.60 -0.30
N GLY A 78 -9.90 -8.13 0.66
CA GLY A 78 -10.75 -7.32 1.53
C GLY A 78 -10.01 -6.25 2.35
N GLU A 79 -8.74 -6.47 2.68
CA GLU A 79 -7.92 -5.50 3.42
C GLU A 79 -7.24 -4.46 2.52
N LEU A 80 -7.14 -4.74 1.22
CA LEU A 80 -6.49 -3.88 0.23
C LEU A 80 -7.47 -3.36 -0.83
N ALA A 81 -8.77 -3.63 -0.69
CA ALA A 81 -9.76 -3.38 -1.73
C ALA A 81 -9.80 -1.92 -2.15
N LEU A 82 -9.66 -0.99 -1.20
CA LEU A 82 -9.68 0.44 -1.49
C LEU A 82 -8.42 0.84 -2.26
N GLU A 83 -7.23 0.48 -1.79
CA GLU A 83 -5.97 0.75 -2.48
C GLU A 83 -5.94 0.11 -3.87
N TYR A 84 -6.49 -1.10 -4.00
CA TYR A 84 -6.60 -1.82 -5.25
C TYR A 84 -7.46 -1.05 -6.27
N GLN A 85 -8.60 -0.50 -5.85
CA GLN A 85 -9.43 0.31 -6.75
C GLN A 85 -8.81 1.68 -7.07
N LEU A 86 -8.21 2.34 -6.07
CA LEU A 86 -7.63 3.69 -6.23
C LEU A 86 -6.39 3.73 -7.13
N THR A 87 -5.72 2.60 -7.32
CA THR A 87 -4.49 2.51 -8.11
C THR A 87 -4.73 2.08 -9.55
N ARG A 88 -5.97 1.70 -9.90
CA ARG A 88 -6.34 1.37 -11.28
C ARG A 88 -6.20 2.58 -12.20
N PRO A 89 -5.58 2.42 -13.39
CA PRO A 89 -5.50 3.49 -14.39
C PRO A 89 -6.89 4.02 -14.77
N GLY A 90 -7.01 5.35 -14.87
CA GLY A 90 -8.24 6.01 -15.28
C GLY A 90 -8.35 7.45 -14.75
N PRO A 91 -9.34 8.21 -15.24
CA PRO A 91 -9.48 9.63 -14.92
C PRO A 91 -9.67 9.90 -13.42
N GLY A 92 -10.29 8.97 -12.68
CA GLY A 92 -10.43 9.07 -11.22
C GLY A 92 -9.09 9.02 -10.50
N ARG A 93 -8.17 8.13 -10.92
CA ARG A 93 -6.81 8.06 -10.36
C ARG A 93 -6.03 9.32 -10.71
N ASP A 94 -6.11 9.78 -11.95
CA ASP A 94 -5.37 10.95 -12.41
C ASP A 94 -5.82 12.22 -11.64
N GLN A 95 -7.13 12.37 -11.44
CA GLN A 95 -7.68 13.43 -10.59
C GLN A 95 -7.22 13.31 -9.13
N LEU A 96 -7.12 12.11 -8.57
CA LEU A 96 -6.63 11.92 -7.20
C LEU A 96 -5.14 12.27 -7.06
N VAL A 97 -4.33 11.94 -8.07
CA VAL A 97 -2.90 12.30 -8.11
C VAL A 97 -2.73 13.82 -8.16
N SER A 98 -3.50 14.51 -9.00
CA SER A 98 -3.39 15.96 -9.21
C SER A 98 -3.71 16.78 -7.95
N LEU A 99 -4.59 16.27 -7.09
CA LEU A 99 -4.92 16.93 -5.80
C LEU A 99 -3.70 17.18 -4.90
N LEU A 100 -2.62 16.40 -5.06
CA LEU A 100 -1.39 16.55 -4.26
C LEU A 100 -0.22 17.13 -5.06
N GLU A 101 -0.40 17.52 -6.31
CA GLU A 101 0.61 18.23 -7.11
C GLU A 101 1.12 19.52 -6.43
N PRO A 102 0.26 20.35 -5.79
CA PRO A 102 0.73 21.53 -5.07
C PRO A 102 1.69 21.24 -3.90
N LEU A 103 1.81 19.98 -3.47
CA LEU A 103 2.72 19.57 -2.41
C LEU A 103 4.09 19.11 -2.92
N GLU A 104 4.33 19.07 -4.24
CA GLU A 104 5.58 18.56 -4.81
C GLU A 104 6.80 19.40 -4.41
N GLU A 105 6.63 20.71 -4.29
CA GLU A 105 7.66 21.65 -3.81
C GLU A 105 7.83 21.61 -2.27
N HIS A 106 7.04 20.79 -1.58
CA HIS A 106 7.01 20.71 -0.11
C HIS A 106 7.17 19.27 0.41
N PRO A 107 8.35 18.65 0.27
CA PRO A 107 8.60 17.27 0.70
C PRO A 107 8.27 16.99 2.17
N GLU A 108 8.45 17.98 3.05
CA GLU A 108 8.11 17.87 4.47
C GLU A 108 6.60 17.73 4.72
N LEU A 109 5.76 18.33 3.87
CA LEU A 109 4.31 18.20 3.94
C LEU A 109 3.87 16.80 3.49
N ILE A 110 4.43 16.29 2.39
CA ILE A 110 4.21 14.90 1.95
C ILE A 110 4.65 13.91 3.04
N ARG A 111 5.82 14.13 3.67
CA ARG A 111 6.29 13.29 4.79
C ARG A 111 5.35 13.35 5.98
N THR A 112 4.80 14.52 6.31
CA THR A 112 3.81 14.65 7.38
C THR A 112 2.49 13.95 7.04
N LEU A 113 1.98 14.09 5.81
CA LEU A 113 0.77 13.39 5.38
C LEU A 113 0.95 11.87 5.42
N ALA A 114 2.08 11.37 4.92
CA ALA A 114 2.44 9.95 4.99
C ALA A 114 2.45 9.42 6.43
N ALA A 115 3.06 10.17 7.35
CA ALA A 115 3.10 9.79 8.76
C ALA A 115 1.70 9.78 9.39
N MET A 116 0.89 10.81 9.13
CA MET A 116 -0.50 10.87 9.58
C MET A 116 -1.30 9.67 9.10
N ILE A 117 -1.23 9.32 7.81
CA ILE A 117 -1.93 8.16 7.26
C ILE A 117 -1.46 6.86 7.93
N ARG A 118 -0.14 6.64 8.07
CA ARG A 118 0.41 5.43 8.72
C ARG A 118 0.01 5.29 10.19
N GLN A 119 -0.33 6.39 10.85
CA GLN A 119 -0.77 6.40 12.24
C GLN A 119 -2.29 6.59 12.37
N SER A 120 -3.07 6.29 11.34
CA SER A 120 -4.53 6.44 11.33
C SER A 120 -5.00 7.85 11.74
N PHE A 121 -4.26 8.86 11.29
CA PHE A 121 -4.40 10.27 11.62
C PHE A 121 -4.26 10.61 13.12
N ASP A 122 -3.62 9.75 13.92
CA ASP A 122 -3.22 10.07 15.30
C ASP A 122 -2.08 11.10 15.29
N ARG A 123 -2.40 12.32 15.73
CA ARG A 123 -1.48 13.46 15.76
C ARG A 123 -0.29 13.22 16.68
N LYS A 124 -0.52 12.65 17.86
CA LYS A 124 0.53 12.46 18.88
C LYS A 124 1.52 11.39 18.42
N ARG A 125 1.01 10.28 17.88
CA ARG A 125 1.86 9.23 17.30
C ARG A 125 2.65 9.74 16.11
N SER A 126 2.02 10.52 15.23
CA SER A 126 2.68 11.10 14.06
C SER A 126 3.78 12.10 14.44
N ALA A 127 3.54 12.96 15.43
CA ALA A 127 4.54 13.88 15.97
C ALA A 127 5.76 13.14 16.53
N ARG A 128 5.53 12.10 17.34
CA ARG A 128 6.61 11.23 17.86
C ARG A 128 7.38 10.54 16.74
N ARG A 129 6.67 9.98 15.75
CA ARG A 129 7.29 9.30 14.60
C ARG A 129 8.18 10.22 13.76
N LEU A 130 7.82 11.51 13.69
CA LEU A 130 8.57 12.52 12.95
C LEU A 130 9.57 13.30 13.80
N CYS A 131 9.68 13.01 15.10
CA CYS A 131 10.51 13.76 16.06
C CYS A 131 10.23 15.27 16.02
N VAL A 132 8.96 15.66 15.90
CA VAL A 132 8.52 17.07 15.90
C VAL A 132 7.49 17.31 17.00
N HIS A 133 7.29 18.58 17.34
CA HIS A 133 6.23 18.96 18.28
C HIS A 133 4.84 18.75 17.64
N PRO A 134 3.79 18.33 18.39
CA PRO A 134 2.42 18.21 17.87
C PRO A 134 1.91 19.45 17.14
N ASN A 135 2.22 20.65 17.62
CA ASN A 135 1.87 21.92 16.95
C ASN A 135 2.42 22.02 15.52
N THR A 136 3.60 21.44 15.25
CA THR A 136 4.19 21.39 13.91
C THR A 136 3.35 20.52 12.97
N ILE A 137 2.79 19.41 13.48
CA ILE A 137 1.85 18.59 12.71
C ILE A 137 0.60 19.40 12.35
N ASP A 138 -0.01 20.09 13.33
CA ASP A 138 -1.21 20.90 13.09
C ASP A 138 -0.95 22.04 12.08
N TYR A 139 0.21 22.69 12.16
CA TYR A 139 0.63 23.70 11.17
C TYR A 139 0.74 23.09 9.77
N ARG A 140 1.47 21.98 9.63
CA ARG A 140 1.69 21.34 8.33
C ARG A 140 0.39 20.80 7.74
N MET A 141 -0.49 20.24 8.56
CA MET A 141 -1.80 19.76 8.10
C MET A 141 -2.71 20.91 7.65
N ARG A 142 -2.72 22.06 8.35
CA ARG A 142 -3.41 23.26 7.88
C ARG A 142 -2.84 23.75 6.54
N ARG A 143 -1.52 23.74 6.38
CA ARG A 143 -0.86 24.11 5.12
C ARG A 143 -1.20 23.14 3.98
N ILE A 144 -1.24 21.84 4.24
CA ILE A 144 -1.70 20.84 3.27
C ILE A 144 -3.10 21.19 2.80
N SER A 145 -4.03 21.44 3.73
CA SER A 145 -5.41 21.77 3.39
C SER A 145 -5.53 23.07 2.58
N ALA A 146 -4.73 24.09 2.91
CA ALA A 146 -4.70 25.33 2.16
C ALA A 146 -4.19 25.15 0.72
N LEU A 147 -3.17 24.30 0.51
CA LEU A 147 -2.56 24.06 -0.80
C LEU A 147 -3.40 23.13 -1.69
N THR A 148 -4.03 22.11 -1.11
CA THR A 148 -4.76 21.07 -1.87
C THR A 148 -6.26 21.33 -1.94
N GLY A 149 -6.78 22.29 -1.16
CA GLY A 149 -8.22 22.50 -0.97
C GLY A 149 -8.93 21.34 -0.25
N LEU A 150 -8.19 20.35 0.27
CA LEU A 150 -8.76 19.20 0.96
C LEU A 150 -8.84 19.46 2.47
N PRO A 151 -10.03 19.40 3.09
CA PRO A 151 -10.15 19.63 4.52
C PRO A 151 -9.50 18.51 5.34
N VAL A 152 -8.86 18.87 6.45
CA VAL A 152 -8.24 17.91 7.42
C VAL A 152 -9.27 17.28 8.38
N ALA A 153 -10.53 17.69 8.28
CA ALA A 153 -11.60 17.17 9.11
C ALA A 153 -11.73 15.64 8.99
N HIS A 154 -12.09 14.97 10.09
CA HIS A 154 -12.16 13.51 10.14
C HIS A 154 -13.00 12.91 9.02
N ALA A 155 -14.18 13.50 8.75
CA ALA A 155 -15.08 13.08 7.66
C ALA A 155 -14.48 13.18 6.25
N SER A 156 -13.34 13.86 6.07
CA SER A 156 -12.67 14.07 4.79
C SER A 156 -11.26 13.50 4.71
N GLN A 157 -10.75 12.90 5.80
CA GLN A 157 -9.42 12.26 5.83
C GLN A 157 -9.27 11.16 4.78
N TRP A 158 -10.37 10.48 4.42
CA TRP A 158 -10.38 9.48 3.36
C TRP A 158 -9.99 10.04 1.99
N ARG A 159 -10.27 11.32 1.69
CA ARG A 159 -9.86 11.97 0.43
C ARG A 159 -8.36 12.18 0.37
N LEU A 160 -7.78 12.62 1.50
CA LEU A 160 -6.32 12.76 1.65
C LEU A 160 -5.63 11.39 1.56
N PHE A 161 -6.21 10.37 2.20
CA PHE A 161 -5.74 8.99 2.06
C PHE A 161 -5.78 8.53 0.60
N ALA A 162 -6.91 8.70 -0.08
CA ALA A 162 -7.09 8.26 -1.46
C ALA A 162 -6.09 8.93 -2.41
N ALA A 163 -5.95 10.25 -2.32
CA ALA A 163 -5.02 11.03 -3.11
C ALA A 163 -3.56 10.64 -2.84
N TYR A 164 -3.20 10.43 -1.57
CA TYR A 164 -1.87 9.98 -1.19
C TYR A 164 -1.55 8.59 -1.73
N THR A 165 -2.48 7.63 -1.59
CA THR A 165 -2.32 6.25 -2.07
C THR A 165 -2.11 6.21 -3.59
N ALA A 166 -2.98 6.89 -4.35
CA ALA A 166 -2.86 6.96 -5.81
C ALA A 166 -1.51 7.56 -6.23
N ARG A 167 -1.12 8.69 -5.63
CA ARG A 167 0.18 9.35 -5.91
C ARG A 167 1.37 8.47 -5.54
N ALA A 168 1.34 7.84 -4.38
CA ALA A 168 2.44 6.98 -3.92
C ALA A 168 2.66 5.80 -4.87
N PHE A 169 1.57 5.17 -5.32
CA PHE A 169 1.62 4.07 -6.28
C PHE A 169 2.19 4.51 -7.63
N VAL A 170 1.66 5.60 -8.22
CA VAL A 170 2.12 6.11 -9.53
C VAL A 170 3.60 6.54 -9.48
N ARG A 171 4.04 7.17 -8.37
CA ARG A 171 5.46 7.51 -8.18
C ARG A 171 6.35 6.28 -8.13
N ALA A 172 5.92 5.21 -7.46
CA ALA A 172 6.66 3.95 -7.40
C ALA A 172 6.70 3.24 -8.76
N GLU A 173 5.58 3.25 -9.49
CA GLU A 173 5.46 2.72 -10.85
C GLU A 173 6.44 3.38 -11.82
N ARG A 174 6.47 4.71 -11.86
CA ARG A 174 7.40 5.47 -12.71
C ARG A 174 8.86 5.20 -12.36
N ALA A 175 9.19 5.09 -11.07
CA ALA A 175 10.56 4.78 -10.64
C ALA A 175 11.01 3.37 -11.09
N HIS A 176 10.09 2.41 -11.12
CA HIS A 176 10.37 1.06 -11.63
C HIS A 176 10.62 1.06 -13.15
N HIS A 177 9.80 1.78 -13.93
CA HIS A 177 10.00 1.89 -15.38
C HIS A 177 11.34 2.55 -15.75
N LEU A 178 11.68 3.67 -15.10
CA LEU A 178 12.97 4.36 -15.33
C LEU A 178 14.19 3.50 -14.93
N GLY A 179 14.05 2.71 -13.86
CA GLY A 179 15.09 1.77 -13.43
C GLY A 179 15.25 0.54 -14.34
N ALA A 180 14.21 0.17 -15.07
CA ALA A 180 14.22 -0.93 -16.04
C ALA A 180 14.80 -0.53 -17.40
N GLU A 181 14.66 0.74 -17.81
CA GLU A 181 15.24 1.26 -19.06
C GLU A 181 16.74 1.56 -18.98
N THR A 182 17.31 1.62 -17.77
CA THR A 182 18.73 1.95 -17.53
C THR A 182 19.59 0.68 -17.31
N ARG A 183 19.05 -0.53 -17.51
CA ARG A 183 19.75 -1.81 -17.38
C ARG A 183 19.70 -2.61 -18.68
#